data_AF-A0A384JVB4-F1
#
_entry.id   AF-A0A384JVB4-F1
#
_cell.length_a   1.000
_cell.length_b   1.000
_cell.length_c   1.000
_cell.angle_alpha   90.00
_cell.angle_beta   90.00
_cell.angle_gamma   90.00
#
_symmetry.space_group_name_H-M   'P 1'
#
loop_
_entity.id
_entity.type
_entity.pdbx_description
1 polymer ?
#
loop_
_entity_poly.entity_id
_entity_poly.type
_entity_poly.pdbx_seq_one_letter_code
_entity_poly.pdbx_strand_id
1 'polypeptide(L)'
;MASPDFRLPMAYSWFFLIIEPISTLAGAYYAYFQPHKYLLLTHAASSPYPTPNAIPLSSHIALTQLANLYLLLALNEALVLRCTSDLRVWKVFLFGLLVADFGHLYSVRELGWSIYWNVPSWNKMAWGNLGFVYVAAGMRIAFLRGCGLGTEEAQRKAVRSQTLAKGLKGA
;
A
#
# COMPACT_ATOMS: atom_id res chain seq x y z
N MET A 1 23.86 -15.48 -0.40
CA MET A 1 22.67 -14.74 0.09
C MET A 1 22.33 -15.32 1.45
N ALA A 2 22.31 -14.49 2.50
CA ALA A 2 21.88 -14.94 3.83
C ALA A 2 20.46 -15.49 3.74
N SER A 3 20.19 -16.61 4.41
CA SER A 3 18.85 -17.15 4.55
C SER A 3 17.94 -16.07 5.18
N PRO A 4 16.69 -15.89 4.71
CA PRO A 4 15.83 -14.86 5.24
C PRO A 4 15.55 -15.09 6.73
N ASP A 5 15.76 -14.07 7.57
CA ASP A 5 15.58 -14.13 9.02
C ASP A 5 14.13 -14.41 9.44
N PHE A 6 13.17 -14.31 8.52
CA PHE A 6 11.78 -14.69 8.73
C PHE A 6 11.14 -15.26 7.45
N ARG A 7 10.26 -16.25 7.60
CA ARG A 7 9.44 -16.75 6.48
C ARG A 7 8.19 -15.89 6.37
N LEU A 8 8.07 -15.16 5.26
CA LEU A 8 6.88 -14.40 4.94
C LEU A 8 5.68 -15.33 4.72
N PRO A 9 4.56 -15.14 5.44
CA PRO A 9 3.29 -15.74 5.09
C PRO A 9 2.93 -15.48 3.64
N MET A 10 2.39 -16.50 2.98
CA MET A 10 2.05 -16.46 1.56
C MET A 10 1.16 -15.25 1.22
N ALA A 11 0.19 -14.93 2.07
CA ALA A 11 -0.70 -13.78 1.88
C ALA A 11 0.07 -12.44 1.77
N TYR A 12 1.04 -12.19 2.65
CA TYR A 12 1.84 -10.95 2.61
C TYR A 12 2.76 -10.91 1.40
N SER A 13 3.37 -12.03 1.03
CA SER A 13 4.22 -12.12 -0.16
C SER A 13 3.43 -11.80 -1.43
N TRP A 14 2.26 -12.42 -1.63
CA TRP A 14 1.42 -12.14 -2.79
C TRP A 14 0.94 -10.70 -2.83
N PHE A 15 0.48 -10.18 -1.69
CA PHE A 15 -0.07 -8.85 -1.63
C PHE A 15 1.01 -7.77 -1.86
N PHE A 16 2.02 -7.71 -0.99
CA PHE A 16 3.02 -6.64 -1.02
C PHE A 16 3.97 -6.74 -2.21
N LEU A 17 4.29 -7.94 -2.68
CA LEU A 17 5.27 -8.09 -3.76
C LEU A 17 4.64 -8.11 -5.14
N ILE A 18 3.37 -8.48 -5.31
CA ILE A 18 2.78 -8.68 -6.64
C ILE A 18 1.56 -7.79 -6.84
N ILE A 19 0.53 -7.96 -6.00
CA ILE A 19 -0.77 -7.29 -6.20
C ILE A 19 -0.62 -5.78 -6.09
N GLU A 20 0.07 -5.32 -5.05
CA GLU A 20 0.24 -3.91 -4.75
C GLU A 20 1.04 -3.15 -5.82
N PRO A 21 2.26 -3.56 -6.22
CA PRO A 21 2.99 -2.86 -7.28
C PRO A 21 2.23 -2.78 -8.60
N ILE A 22 1.49 -3.83 -8.98
CA ILE A 22 0.68 -3.85 -10.21
C ILE A 22 -0.50 -2.88 -10.09
N SER A 23 -1.17 -2.84 -8.93
CA SER A 23 -2.27 -1.91 -8.65
C SER A 23 -1.80 -0.45 -8.75
N THR A 24 -0.68 -0.13 -8.10
CA THR A 24 -0.08 1.21 -8.11
C THR A 24 0.35 1.60 -9.53
N LEU A 25 0.94 0.68 -10.29
CA LEU A 25 1.30 0.90 -11.69
C LEU A 25 0.07 1.15 -12.58
N ALA A 26 -1.04 0.45 -12.34
CA ALA A 26 -2.30 0.73 -13.03
C ALA A 26 -2.80 2.16 -12.73
N GLY A 27 -2.65 2.62 -11.48
CA GLY A 27 -2.91 4.02 -11.10
C GLY A 27 -2.09 5.01 -11.93
N ALA A 28 -0.78 4.76 -12.06
CA ALA A 28 0.11 5.58 -12.90
C ALA A 28 -0.34 5.59 -14.37
N TYR A 29 -0.71 4.41 -14.90
CA TYR A 29 -1.20 4.28 -16.27
C TYR A 29 -2.44 5.13 -16.52
N TYR A 30 -3.45 5.05 -15.64
CA TYR A 30 -4.68 5.83 -15.82
C TYR A 30 -4.44 7.33 -15.68
N ALA A 31 -3.59 7.76 -14.75
CA ALA A 31 -3.28 9.17 -14.56
C ALA A 31 -2.56 9.78 -15.78
N TYR A 32 -1.64 9.05 -16.41
CA TYR A 32 -0.88 9.54 -17.57
C TYR A 32 -1.57 9.33 -18.91
N PHE A 33 -1.98 8.08 -19.21
CA PHE A 33 -2.48 7.72 -20.53
C PHE A 33 -3.98 7.97 -20.69
N GLN A 34 -4.73 8.09 -19.60
CA GLN A 34 -6.19 8.22 -19.61
C GLN A 34 -6.68 9.33 -18.65
N PRO A 35 -6.11 10.55 -18.68
CA PRO A 35 -6.38 11.60 -17.70
C PRO A 35 -7.86 12.01 -17.68
N HIS A 36 -8.52 12.04 -18.84
CA HIS A 36 -9.94 12.33 -18.95
C HIS A 36 -10.80 11.31 -18.20
N LYS A 37 -10.54 10.01 -18.41
CA LYS A 37 -11.24 8.92 -17.73
C LYS A 37 -10.94 8.93 -16.23
N TYR A 38 -9.71 9.23 -15.83
CA TYR A 38 -9.30 9.36 -14.44
C TYR A 38 -10.13 10.42 -13.71
N LEU A 39 -10.23 11.63 -14.28
CA LEU A 39 -11.02 12.72 -13.71
C LEU A 39 -12.53 12.41 -13.67
N LEU A 40 -13.08 11.85 -14.75
CA LEU A 40 -14.50 11.49 -14.82
C LEU A 40 -14.89 10.43 -13.78
N LEU A 41 -14.03 9.42 -13.59
CA LEU A 41 -14.27 8.40 -12.57
C LEU A 41 -14.04 8.93 -11.15
N THR A 42 -13.17 9.93 -10.97
CA THR A 42 -12.95 10.60 -9.68
C THR A 42 -14.19 11.39 -9.27
N HIS A 43 -14.66 12.29 -10.14
CA HIS A 43 -15.90 13.02 -9.90
C HIS A 43 -16.46 13.61 -11.20
N ALA A 44 -17.45 12.94 -11.79
CA ALA A 44 -18.02 13.32 -13.07
C ALA A 44 -18.61 14.75 -13.06
N ALA A 45 -19.30 15.15 -11.99
CA ALA A 45 -20.00 16.43 -11.92
C ALA A 45 -19.05 17.65 -11.92
N SER A 46 -17.84 17.51 -11.39
CA SER A 46 -16.82 18.57 -11.40
C SER A 46 -15.70 18.33 -12.41
N SER A 47 -15.88 17.39 -13.34
CA SER A 47 -14.97 17.15 -14.45
C SER A 47 -15.60 17.75 -15.72
N PRO A 48 -15.39 19.05 -16.02
CA PRO A 48 -16.21 19.80 -16.97
C PRO A 48 -15.84 19.56 -18.44
N TYR A 49 -15.15 18.45 -18.75
CA TYR A 49 -14.54 18.24 -20.06
C TYR A 49 -15.40 17.28 -20.88
N PRO A 50 -16.20 17.76 -21.85
CA PRO A 50 -16.97 16.88 -22.73
C PRO A 50 -16.08 16.03 -23.66
N THR A 51 -14.81 16.41 -23.80
CA THR A 51 -13.81 15.69 -24.61
C THR A 51 -12.44 15.69 -23.92
N PRO A 52 -11.55 14.72 -24.24
CA PRO A 52 -10.21 14.62 -23.65
C PRO A 52 -9.32 15.87 -23.83
N ASN A 53 -9.53 16.63 -24.91
CA ASN A 53 -8.72 17.80 -25.25
C ASN A 53 -9.10 19.05 -24.46
N ALA A 54 -10.15 19.01 -23.65
CA ALA A 54 -10.62 20.18 -22.89
C ALA A 54 -9.97 20.30 -21.50
N ILE A 55 -9.14 19.34 -21.07
CA ILE A 55 -8.47 19.39 -19.76
C ILE A 55 -7.48 20.57 -19.72
N PRO A 56 -7.56 21.50 -18.75
CA PRO A 56 -6.64 22.59 -18.57
C PRO A 56 -5.22 22.10 -18.41
N LEU A 57 -4.29 22.88 -18.95
CA LEU A 57 -2.86 22.56 -18.89
C LEU A 57 -2.37 22.30 -17.46
N SER A 58 -2.86 23.06 -16.48
CA SER A 58 -2.51 22.87 -15.06
C SER A 58 -2.94 21.51 -14.51
N SER A 59 -4.18 21.09 -14.79
CA SER A 59 -4.69 19.77 -14.40
C SER A 59 -3.94 18.65 -15.10
N HIS A 60 -3.62 18.82 -16.38
CA HIS A 60 -2.82 17.85 -17.12
C HIS A 60 -1.41 17.70 -16.52
N ILE A 61 -0.72 18.80 -16.22
CA ILE A 61 0.59 18.79 -15.55
C ILE A 61 0.50 18.13 -14.16
N ALA A 62 -0.53 18.43 -13.37
CA ALA A 62 -0.71 17.82 -12.06
C ALA A 62 -0.92 16.30 -12.17
N LEU A 63 -1.68 15.83 -13.17
CA LEU A 63 -1.90 14.40 -13.41
C LEU A 63 -0.63 13.69 -13.91
N THR A 64 0.19 14.32 -14.74
CA THR A 64 1.46 13.73 -15.16
C THR A 64 2.47 13.66 -14.01
N GLN A 65 2.49 14.67 -13.14
CA GLN A 65 3.27 14.65 -11.90
C GLN A 65 2.78 13.53 -10.96
N LEU A 66 1.46 13.37 -10.81
CA LEU A 66 0.87 12.28 -10.03
C LEU A 66 1.22 10.91 -10.60
N ALA A 67 1.14 10.73 -11.91
CA ALA A 67 1.52 9.49 -12.58
C ALA A 67 2.99 9.14 -12.36
N ASN A 68 3.88 10.13 -12.41
CA ASN A 68 5.30 9.95 -12.11
C ASN A 68 5.53 9.49 -10.66
N LEU A 69 4.81 10.07 -9.69
CA LEU A 69 4.88 9.63 -8.30
C LEU A 69 4.34 8.22 -8.09
N TYR A 70 3.23 7.85 -8.74
CA TYR A 70 2.71 6.48 -8.70
C TYR A 70 3.66 5.48 -9.36
N LEU A 71 4.32 5.84 -10.46
CA LEU A 71 5.33 4.98 -11.08
C LEU A 71 6.52 4.77 -10.13
N LEU A 72 7.01 5.84 -9.51
CA LEU A 72 8.07 5.76 -8.50
C LEU A 72 7.66 4.85 -7.34
N LEU A 73 6.43 5.01 -6.84
CA LEU A 73 5.90 4.20 -5.75
C LEU A 73 5.82 2.72 -6.15
N ALA A 74 5.24 2.41 -7.32
CA ALA A 74 5.15 1.04 -7.83
C ALA A 74 6.53 0.37 -7.97
N LEU A 75 7.53 1.12 -8.43
CA LEU A 75 8.92 0.63 -8.50
C LEU A 75 9.51 0.38 -7.12
N ASN A 76 9.27 1.26 -6.15
CA ASN A 76 9.74 1.05 -4.78
C ASN A 76 9.08 -0.17 -4.13
N GLU A 77 7.76 -0.31 -4.25
CA GLU A 77 6.99 -1.47 -3.76
C GLU A 77 7.50 -2.77 -4.42
N ALA A 78 7.77 -2.74 -5.73
CA ALA A 78 8.30 -3.89 -6.46
C ALA A 78 9.74 -4.24 -6.03
N LEU A 79 10.62 -3.27 -5.87
CA LEU A 79 12.06 -3.53 -5.81
C LEU A 79 12.60 -3.56 -4.37
N VAL A 80 12.24 -2.60 -3.51
CA VAL A 80 12.89 -2.40 -2.21
C VAL A 80 12.79 -3.64 -1.33
N LEU A 81 11.59 -4.20 -1.20
CA LEU A 81 11.35 -5.38 -0.36
C LEU A 81 11.94 -6.68 -0.95
N ARG A 82 12.23 -6.71 -2.25
CA ARG A 82 12.94 -7.84 -2.90
C ARG A 82 14.45 -7.78 -2.70
N CYS A 83 14.99 -6.60 -2.44
CA CYS A 83 16.42 -6.41 -2.22
C CYS A 83 16.88 -6.70 -0.78
N THR A 84 15.96 -7.05 0.13
CA THR A 84 16.28 -7.25 1.54
C THR A 84 15.45 -8.37 2.18
N SER A 85 16.05 -9.04 3.16
CA SER A 85 15.35 -9.98 4.05
C SER A 85 15.28 -9.47 5.49
N ASP A 86 15.68 -8.21 5.74
CA ASP A 86 15.64 -7.61 7.08
C ASP A 86 14.21 -7.17 7.43
N LEU A 87 13.65 -7.78 8.48
CA LEU A 87 12.32 -7.47 8.98
C LEU A 87 12.18 -6.00 9.44
N ARG A 88 13.25 -5.37 9.91
CA ARG A 88 13.25 -3.95 10.28
C ARG A 88 13.01 -3.07 9.05
N VAL A 89 13.69 -3.36 7.94
CA VAL A 89 13.49 -2.64 6.67
C VAL A 89 12.06 -2.83 6.18
N TRP A 90 11.54 -4.06 6.23
CA TRP A 90 10.14 -4.35 5.92
C TRP A 90 9.16 -3.52 6.76
N LYS A 91 9.34 -3.49 8.08
CA LYS A 91 8.47 -2.72 8.98
C LYS A 91 8.54 -1.22 8.74
N VAL A 92 9.75 -0.67 8.56
CA VAL A 92 9.94 0.78 8.31
C VAL A 92 9.30 1.18 6.98
N PHE A 93 9.53 0.38 5.93
CA PHE A 93 8.97 0.65 4.60
C PHE A 93 7.43 0.55 4.61
N LEU A 94 6.86 -0.52 5.16
CA LEU A 94 5.41 -0.69 5.25
C LEU A 94 4.75 0.33 6.17
N PHE A 95 5.45 0.84 7.19
CA PHE A 95 4.95 1.96 7.99
C PHE A 95 4.84 3.25 7.16
N GLY A 96 5.85 3.56 6.35
CA GLY A 96 5.78 4.70 5.42
C GLY A 96 4.60 4.58 4.45
N LEU A 97 4.38 3.39 3.91
CA LEU A 97 3.23 3.11 3.04
C LEU A 97 1.89 3.21 3.79
N LEU A 98 1.82 2.81 5.05
CA LEU A 98 0.62 2.98 5.87
C LEU A 98 0.27 4.46 6.08
N VAL A 99 1.27 5.34 6.24
CA VAL A 99 1.05 6.79 6.27
C VAL A 99 0.51 7.28 4.93
N ALA A 100 1.05 6.77 3.82
CA ALA A 100 0.56 7.09 2.49
C ALA A 100 -0.90 6.64 2.27
N ASP A 101 -1.30 5.47 2.79
CA ASP A 101 -2.69 5.00 2.73
C ASP A 101 -3.66 5.99 3.38
N PHE A 102 -3.33 6.50 4.58
CA PHE A 102 -4.17 7.48 5.25
C PHE A 102 -4.20 8.81 4.49
N GLY A 103 -3.07 9.23 3.91
CA GLY A 103 -3.03 10.39 3.00
C GLY A 103 -3.94 10.20 1.79
N HIS A 104 -3.94 9.01 1.18
CA HIS A 104 -4.78 8.67 0.03
C HIS A 104 -6.27 8.67 0.40
N LEU A 105 -6.65 8.06 1.51
CA LEU A 105 -8.03 8.09 2.02
C LEU A 105 -8.48 9.52 2.35
N TYR A 106 -7.60 10.34 2.90
CA TYR A 106 -7.91 11.74 3.19
C TYR A 106 -8.06 12.58 1.91
N SER A 107 -7.36 12.23 0.82
CA SER A 107 -7.43 12.96 -0.45
C SER A 107 -8.83 12.99 -1.07
N VAL A 108 -9.65 11.98 -0.78
CA VAL A 108 -11.02 11.86 -1.31
C VAL A 108 -12.09 12.45 -0.38
N ARG A 109 -11.70 13.14 0.71
CA ARG A 109 -12.64 13.69 1.71
C ARG A 109 -13.69 14.64 1.11
N GLU A 110 -13.30 15.37 0.06
CA GLU A 110 -14.16 16.37 -0.59
C GLU A 110 -15.31 15.72 -1.40
N LEU A 111 -15.27 14.39 -1.62
CA LEU A 111 -16.41 13.63 -2.17
C LEU A 111 -17.54 13.43 -1.15
N GLY A 112 -17.34 13.87 0.10
CA GLY A 112 -18.31 13.77 1.18
C GLY A 112 -18.13 12.51 2.02
N TRP A 113 -18.60 12.59 3.26
CA TRP A 113 -18.41 11.54 4.27
C TRP A 113 -18.96 10.18 3.74
N SER A 114 -20.13 10.15 3.09
CA SER A 114 -20.79 8.91 2.64
C SER A 114 -19.95 7.98 1.77
N ILE A 115 -18.96 8.51 1.05
CA ILE A 115 -18.10 7.69 0.19
C ILE A 115 -17.31 6.66 1.00
N TYR A 116 -17.03 6.88 2.29
CA TYR A 116 -16.20 5.98 3.08
C TYR A 116 -16.89 4.67 3.49
N TRP A 117 -18.23 4.63 3.53
CA TRP A 117 -18.96 3.43 3.97
C TRP A 117 -20.09 2.97 3.04
N ASN A 118 -20.54 3.80 2.10
CA ASN A 118 -21.59 3.40 1.16
C ASN A 118 -21.03 2.56 0.01
N VAL A 119 -20.56 1.35 0.31
CA VAL A 119 -19.95 0.41 -0.64
C VAL A 119 -20.82 0.15 -1.89
N PRO A 120 -22.15 0.01 -1.80
CA PRO A 120 -23.00 -0.16 -2.99
C PRO A 120 -22.93 1.00 -4.00
N SER A 121 -22.54 2.20 -3.55
CA SER A 121 -22.41 3.37 -4.42
C SER A 121 -21.05 3.49 -5.12
N TRP A 122 -20.10 2.60 -4.81
CA TRP A 122 -18.73 2.72 -5.29
C TRP A 122 -18.61 2.38 -6.78
N ASN A 123 -18.12 3.36 -7.54
CA ASN A 123 -17.67 3.15 -8.91
C ASN A 123 -16.27 2.48 -8.93
N LYS A 124 -15.74 2.21 -10.13
CA LYS A 124 -14.42 1.56 -10.31
C LYS A 124 -13.28 2.33 -9.62
N MET A 125 -13.32 3.66 -9.62
CA MET A 125 -12.30 4.49 -8.99
C MET A 125 -12.45 4.52 -7.47
N ALA A 126 -13.67 4.53 -6.94
CA ALA A 126 -13.92 4.37 -5.51
C ALA A 126 -13.42 3.02 -4.98
N TRP A 127 -13.60 1.93 -5.74
CA TRP A 127 -13.01 0.63 -5.38
C TRP A 127 -11.48 0.68 -5.31
N GLY A 128 -10.82 1.39 -6.22
CA GLY A 128 -9.37 1.59 -6.19
C GLY A 128 -8.91 2.53 -5.06
N ASN A 129 -9.62 3.64 -4.85
CA ASN A 129 -9.22 4.69 -3.90
C ASN A 129 -9.58 4.36 -2.45
N LEU A 130 -10.60 3.54 -2.22
CA LEU A 130 -11.10 3.21 -0.88
C LEU A 130 -10.96 1.71 -0.62
N GLY A 131 -11.59 0.88 -1.43
CA GLY A 131 -11.62 -0.57 -1.21
C GLY A 131 -10.22 -1.18 -1.17
N PHE A 132 -9.42 -0.94 -2.21
CA PHE A 132 -8.05 -1.43 -2.27
C PHE A 132 -7.19 -0.87 -1.15
N VAL A 133 -7.30 0.44 -0.86
CA VAL A 133 -6.51 1.11 0.18
C VAL A 133 -6.88 0.61 1.57
N TYR A 134 -8.15 0.31 1.85
CA TYR A 134 -8.55 -0.32 3.12
C TYR A 134 -7.94 -1.70 3.30
N VAL A 135 -7.93 -2.53 2.24
CA VAL A 135 -7.28 -3.83 2.28
C VAL A 135 -5.77 -3.67 2.50
N ALA A 136 -5.14 -2.75 1.76
CA ALA A 136 -3.72 -2.49 1.85
C ALA A 136 -3.29 -1.99 3.24
N ALA A 137 -3.98 -0.98 3.78
CA ALA A 137 -3.79 -0.49 5.13
C ALA A 137 -4.02 -1.59 6.18
N GLY A 138 -5.06 -2.41 6.02
CA GLY A 138 -5.35 -3.55 6.89
C GLY A 138 -4.22 -4.57 6.91
N MET A 139 -3.69 -4.95 5.74
CA MET A 139 -2.55 -5.86 5.60
C MET A 139 -1.29 -5.29 6.25
N ARG A 140 -1.02 -3.99 6.08
CA ARG A 140 0.12 -3.32 6.71
C ARG A 140 -0.02 -3.26 8.22
N ILE A 141 -1.18 -2.91 8.76
CA ILE A 141 -1.45 -2.91 10.19
C ILE A 141 -1.25 -4.30 10.79
N ALA A 142 -1.78 -5.34 10.14
CA ALA A 142 -1.60 -6.72 10.57
C ALA A 142 -0.12 -7.13 10.57
N PHE A 143 0.61 -6.81 9.50
CA PHE A 143 2.04 -7.11 9.40
C PHE A 143 2.87 -6.38 10.46
N LEU A 144 2.63 -5.08 10.66
CA LEU A 144 3.35 -4.25 11.64
C LEU A 144 3.10 -4.72 13.08
N ARG A 145 1.90 -5.23 13.36
CA ARG A 145 1.55 -5.88 14.64
C ARG A 145 2.13 -7.29 14.80
N GLY A 146 2.73 -7.86 13.76
CA GLY A 146 3.32 -9.19 13.78
C GLY A 146 2.32 -10.33 13.53
N CYS A 147 1.09 -10.03 13.11
CA CYS A 147 0.07 -11.04 12.84
C CYS A 147 0.55 -12.01 11.75
N GLY A 148 0.62 -13.30 12.07
CA GLY A 148 1.04 -14.36 11.13
C GLY A 148 2.55 -14.50 10.93
N LEU A 149 3.39 -13.65 11.52
CA LEU A 149 4.86 -13.69 11.34
C LEU A 149 5.59 -14.65 12.29
N GLY A 150 4.87 -15.40 13.14
CA GLY A 150 5.46 -16.33 14.12
C GLY A 150 6.41 -15.67 15.14
N THR A 151 6.42 -14.33 15.21
CA THR A 151 7.43 -13.56 15.94
C THR A 151 7.28 -13.71 17.44
N GLU A 152 6.04 -13.86 17.94
CA GLU A 152 5.79 -14.15 19.36
C GLU A 152 6.33 -15.51 19.78
N GLU A 153 6.16 -16.55 18.96
CA GLU A 153 6.68 -17.89 19.26
C GLU A 153 8.21 -17.92 19.22
N ALA A 154 8.81 -17.22 18.26
CA ALA A 154 10.26 -17.07 18.16
C ALA A 154 10.83 -16.30 19.37
N GLN A 155 10.17 -15.22 19.80
CA GLN A 155 10.54 -14.48 21.01
C GLN A 155 10.38 -15.32 22.28
N ARG A 156 9.28 -16.07 22.44
CA ARG A 156 9.08 -16.99 23.58
C ARG A 156 10.15 -18.08 23.62
N LYS A 157 10.52 -18.66 22.46
CA LYS A 157 11.60 -19.66 22.37
C LYS A 157 12.96 -19.07 22.74
N ALA A 158 13.27 -17.85 22.28
CA ALA A 158 14.52 -17.16 22.60
C ALA A 158 14.63 -16.81 24.09
N VAL A 159 13.53 -16.36 24.71
CA VAL A 159 13.48 -16.13 26.16
C VAL A 159 13.68 -17.45 26.91
N ARG A 160 12.99 -18.52 26.50
CA ARG A 160 13.11 -19.85 27.13
C ARG A 160 14.54 -20.42 27.06
N SER A 161 15.22 -20.28 25.91
CA SER A 161 16.60 -20.76 25.76
C SER A 161 17.59 -19.95 26.61
N GLN A 162 17.40 -18.63 26.72
CA GLN A 162 18.20 -17.79 27.61
C GLN A 162 17.99 -18.15 29.08
N THR A 163 16.76 -18.42 29.52
CA THR A 163 16.47 -18.87 30.88
C THR A 163 17.13 -20.21 31.20
N LEU A 164 17.08 -21.18 30.27
CA LEU A 164 17.75 -22.48 30.40
C LEU A 164 19.27 -22.34 30.47
N ALA A 165 19.87 -21.53 29.60
CA ALA A 165 21.31 -21.29 29.59
C ALA A 165 21.80 -20.59 30.87
N LYS A 166 20.96 -19.77 31.50
CA LYS A 166 21.27 -19.13 32.79
C LYS A 166 21.16 -20.11 33.96
N GLY A 167 20.17 -21.00 33.93
CA GLY A 167 20.01 -22.06 34.95
C GLY A 167 21.14 -23.08 34.96
N LEU A 168 21.66 -23.46 33.77
CA LEU A 168 22.81 -24.36 33.63
C LEU A 168 24.15 -23.79 34.09
N LYS A 169 24.28 -22.45 34.21
CA LYS A 169 25.51 -21.80 34.68
C LYS A 169 25.50 -21.50 36.19
N GLY A 170 24.37 -21.73 36.86
CA GLY A 170 24.18 -21.49 38.29
C GLY A 170 24.10 -22.77 39.14
N ALA A 171 24.25 -23.94 38.53
CA ALA A 171 24.38 -25.25 39.17
C ALA A 171 25.82 -25.75 39.01
#